data_AF-A0A6I4IRC1-F1
#
_entry.id   AF-A0A6I4IRC1-F1
#
_cell.length_a   1.000
_cell.length_b   1.000
_cell.length_c   1.000
_cell.angle_alpha   90.00
_cell.angle_beta   90.00
_cell.angle_gamma   90.00
#
_symmetry.space_group_name_H-M   'P 1'
#
loop_
_entity.id
_entity.type
_entity.pdbx_description
1 polymer ?
#
loop_
_entity_poly.entity_id
_entity_poly.type
_entity_poly.pdbx_seq_one_letter_code
_entity_poly.pdbx_strand_id
1 'polypeptide(L)'
;MKKFTKILTFAAIALSLTSCLKDKGYEDDKYGINVDEVESYKIINIPSTNTSLTVSNTYARTAANATLTIPVHLSAKDPAAEPINVSLAVDADETKITNYNNTLAAASRYTRMPAAGYTLNSGTATIASGSRDASTTVTIKPGSLSAGRYIIPLSITGTDKQGYTISGNQGYRLLLVIITN
;
A
#
# COMPACT_ATOMS: atom_id res chain seq x y z
N MET A 1 -48.42 -38.63 -35.07
CA MET A 1 -46.98 -38.91 -34.87
C MET A 1 -46.04 -37.90 -35.54
N LYS A 2 -46.31 -37.41 -36.77
CA LYS A 2 -45.42 -36.47 -37.51
C LYS A 2 -45.17 -35.08 -36.88
N LYS A 3 -45.99 -34.64 -35.90
CA LYS A 3 -45.82 -33.34 -35.22
C LYS A 3 -44.86 -33.40 -34.02
N PHE A 4 -44.76 -34.55 -33.36
CA PHE A 4 -43.83 -34.76 -32.23
C PHE A 4 -42.38 -34.86 -32.68
N THR A 5 -42.13 -35.43 -33.86
CA THR A 5 -40.78 -35.53 -34.44
C THR A 5 -40.15 -34.15 -34.69
N LYS A 6 -40.94 -33.15 -35.10
CA LYS A 6 -40.45 -31.79 -35.37
C LYS A 6 -40.07 -31.02 -34.09
N ILE A 7 -40.76 -31.26 -32.98
CA ILE A 7 -40.48 -30.63 -31.68
C ILE A 7 -39.20 -31.22 -31.07
N LEU A 8 -39.00 -32.54 -31.22
CA LEU A 8 -37.80 -33.22 -30.72
C LEU A 8 -36.52 -32.77 -31.45
N THR A 9 -36.59 -32.49 -32.76
CA THR A 9 -35.45 -31.98 -33.53
C THR A 9 -35.06 -30.56 -33.14
N PHE A 10 -36.03 -29.70 -32.81
CA PHE A 10 -35.75 -28.32 -32.40
C PHE A 10 -35.13 -28.25 -30.99
N ALA A 11 -35.57 -29.12 -30.08
CA ALA A 11 -34.99 -29.25 -28.74
C ALA A 11 -33.53 -29.78 -28.78
N ALA A 12 -33.21 -30.68 -29.70
CA ALA A 12 -31.85 -31.21 -29.86
C ALA A 12 -30.86 -30.15 -30.37
N ILE A 13 -31.30 -29.21 -31.21
CA ILE A 13 -30.46 -28.09 -31.69
C ILE A 13 -30.15 -27.10 -30.55
N ALA A 14 -31.15 -26.79 -29.70
CA ALA A 14 -30.97 -25.86 -28.58
C ALA A 14 -29.94 -26.34 -27.53
N LEU A 15 -29.84 -27.67 -27.31
CA LEU A 15 -28.87 -28.25 -26.36
C LEU A 15 -27.42 -28.26 -26.89
N SER A 16 -27.23 -28.15 -28.21
CA SER A 16 -25.88 -28.13 -28.83
C SER A 16 -25.20 -26.74 -28.76
N LEU A 17 -25.96 -25.68 -28.46
CA LEU A 17 -25.45 -24.31 -28.41
C LEU A 17 -24.78 -23.95 -27.08
N THR A 18 -24.92 -24.77 -26.02
CA THR A 18 -24.27 -24.54 -24.72
C THR A 18 -22.75 -24.78 -24.75
N SER A 19 -22.25 -25.48 -25.77
CA SER A 19 -20.81 -25.76 -25.95
C SER A 19 -19.99 -24.55 -26.41
N CYS A 20 -20.63 -23.48 -26.90
CA CYS A 20 -19.94 -22.23 -27.26
C CYS A 20 -19.74 -21.29 -26.07
N LEU A 21 -20.27 -21.63 -24.88
CA LEU A 21 -20.10 -20.87 -23.66
C LEU A 21 -18.99 -21.42 -22.74
N LYS A 22 -18.40 -22.58 -23.10
CA LYS A 22 -17.18 -23.07 -22.44
C LYS A 22 -16.00 -22.35 -23.04
N ASP A 23 -15.70 -21.21 -22.45
CA ASP A 23 -14.52 -20.45 -22.78
C ASP A 23 -13.27 -21.17 -22.24
N LYS A 24 -12.68 -22.02 -23.09
CA LYS A 24 -11.52 -22.84 -22.69
C LYS A 24 -10.36 -22.00 -22.17
N GLY A 25 -10.16 -20.78 -22.65
CA GLY A 25 -9.07 -19.96 -22.13
C GLY A 25 -9.34 -19.38 -20.75
N TYR A 26 -10.60 -19.26 -20.33
CA TYR A 26 -10.96 -18.95 -18.94
C TYR A 26 -10.80 -20.19 -18.05
N GLU A 27 -11.26 -21.36 -18.50
CA GLU A 27 -11.17 -22.62 -17.75
C GLU A 27 -9.74 -23.20 -17.68
N ASP A 28 -8.89 -22.88 -18.67
CA ASP A 28 -7.47 -23.27 -18.74
C ASP A 28 -6.55 -22.17 -18.15
N ASP A 29 -7.11 -21.20 -17.41
CA ASP A 29 -6.39 -20.08 -16.78
C ASP A 29 -5.49 -19.25 -17.74
N LYS A 30 -5.78 -19.25 -19.04
CA LYS A 30 -5.07 -18.40 -20.01
C LYS A 30 -5.46 -16.92 -19.90
N TYR A 31 -6.64 -16.62 -19.37
CA TYR A 31 -7.10 -15.27 -19.06
C TYR A 31 -8.22 -15.32 -18.01
N GLY A 32 -8.41 -14.21 -17.30
CA GLY A 32 -9.21 -14.17 -16.08
C GLY A 32 -8.32 -13.94 -14.86
N ILE A 33 -8.91 -13.92 -13.67
CA ILE A 33 -8.15 -13.83 -12.42
C ILE A 33 -7.70 -15.26 -12.08
N ASN A 34 -6.43 -15.57 -12.33
CA ASN A 34 -5.84 -16.82 -11.87
C ASN A 34 -5.70 -16.76 -10.34
N VAL A 35 -6.57 -17.50 -9.64
CA VAL A 35 -6.65 -17.46 -8.17
C VAL A 35 -5.35 -17.98 -7.55
N ASP A 36 -4.75 -19.03 -8.12
CA ASP A 36 -3.51 -19.61 -7.61
C ASP A 36 -2.33 -18.65 -7.75
N GLU A 37 -2.26 -17.91 -8.86
CA GLU A 37 -1.26 -16.86 -9.08
C GLU A 37 -1.47 -15.69 -8.10
N VAL A 38 -2.70 -15.19 -7.97
CA VAL A 38 -3.00 -14.04 -7.12
C VAL A 38 -2.77 -14.37 -5.64
N GLU A 39 -3.10 -15.58 -5.22
CA GLU A 39 -2.88 -16.06 -3.86
C GLU A 39 -1.40 -16.27 -3.52
N SER A 40 -0.53 -16.43 -4.54
CA SER A 40 0.91 -16.54 -4.36
C SER A 40 1.60 -15.21 -4.03
N TYR A 41 0.95 -14.07 -4.31
CA TYR A 41 1.53 -12.76 -4.07
C TYR A 41 1.69 -12.47 -2.57
N LYS A 42 2.89 -12.05 -2.18
CA LYS A 42 3.25 -11.60 -0.83
C LYS A 42 3.68 -10.14 -0.87
N ILE A 43 2.73 -9.25 -0.68
CA ILE A 43 2.95 -7.80 -0.84
C ILE A 43 3.11 -7.13 0.52
N ILE A 44 4.25 -6.45 0.72
CA ILE A 44 4.48 -5.58 1.88
C ILE A 44 4.07 -4.16 1.54
N ASN A 45 3.29 -3.55 2.41
CA ASN A 45 2.79 -2.18 2.24
C ASN A 45 2.68 -1.40 3.56
N ILE A 46 2.57 -0.09 3.42
CA ILE A 46 2.12 0.81 4.48
C ILE A 46 0.63 1.05 4.23
N PRO A 47 -0.28 0.39 4.95
CA PRO A 47 -1.71 0.45 4.66
C PRO A 47 -2.26 1.86 4.89
N SER A 48 -3.29 2.23 4.13
CA SER A 48 -4.09 3.42 4.42
C SER A 48 -5.58 3.15 4.43
N THR A 49 -6.27 3.85 5.32
CA THR A 49 -7.72 3.82 5.45
C THR A 49 -8.44 4.57 4.32
N ASN A 50 -7.69 5.26 3.46
CA ASN A 50 -8.18 6.03 2.32
C ASN A 50 -7.27 5.85 1.10
N THR A 51 -7.66 6.43 -0.04
CA THR A 51 -6.86 6.46 -1.27
C THR A 51 -5.68 7.45 -1.21
N SER A 52 -5.50 8.19 -0.11
CA SER A 52 -4.39 9.12 0.01
C SER A 52 -3.11 8.35 0.35
N LEU A 53 -1.97 8.90 -0.07
CA LEU A 53 -0.63 8.47 0.36
C LEU A 53 -0.05 9.41 1.43
N THR A 54 -0.92 10.11 2.16
CA THR A 54 -0.53 11.10 3.16
C THR A 54 -1.07 10.77 4.56
N VAL A 55 -0.38 11.29 5.57
CA VAL A 55 -0.86 11.43 6.95
C VAL A 55 -0.56 12.86 7.37
N SER A 56 -1.55 13.62 7.83
CA SER A 56 -1.38 15.05 8.16
C SER A 56 -1.59 15.31 9.65
N ASN A 57 -0.66 16.05 10.26
CA ASN A 57 -0.75 16.50 11.64
C ASN A 57 -0.32 17.97 11.77
N THR A 58 -0.86 18.65 12.78
CA THR A 58 -0.51 20.04 13.11
C THR A 58 -0.02 20.08 14.55
N TYR A 59 1.09 20.77 14.80
CA TYR A 59 1.66 20.96 16.13
C TYR A 59 2.00 22.43 16.37
N ALA A 60 1.74 22.92 17.59
CA ALA A 60 2.35 24.16 18.05
C ALA A 60 3.85 23.95 18.28
N ARG A 61 4.67 24.98 18.05
CA ARG A 61 6.12 24.89 18.27
C ARG A 61 6.47 24.60 19.74
N THR A 62 5.61 24.98 20.67
CA THR A 62 5.73 24.71 22.11
C THR A 62 5.21 23.33 22.53
N ALA A 63 4.62 22.57 21.60
CA ALA A 63 4.13 21.23 21.91
C ALA A 63 5.28 20.29 22.26
N ALA A 64 4.99 19.34 23.14
CA ALA A 64 5.88 18.23 23.41
C ALA A 64 6.14 17.41 22.13
N ASN A 65 7.23 16.62 22.14
CA ASN A 65 7.51 15.68 21.06
C ASN A 65 6.33 14.71 20.91
N ALA A 66 5.97 14.42 19.67
CA ALA A 66 4.83 13.58 19.33
C ALA A 66 5.27 12.37 18.52
N THR A 67 4.77 11.19 18.85
CA THR A 67 5.09 9.95 18.14
C THR A 67 4.00 9.61 17.15
N LEU A 68 4.38 9.40 15.89
CA LEU A 68 3.52 8.88 14.83
C LEU A 68 3.81 7.40 14.62
N THR A 69 2.79 6.56 14.72
CA THR A 69 2.89 5.13 14.39
C THR A 69 2.72 4.93 12.89
N ILE A 70 3.67 4.23 12.30
CA ILE A 70 3.67 3.88 10.88
C ILE A 70 3.35 2.38 10.77
N PRO A 71 2.17 2.00 10.28
CA PRO A 71 1.81 0.61 10.12
C PRO A 71 2.57 -0.02 8.96
N VAL A 72 2.86 -1.31 9.07
CA VAL A 72 3.39 -2.15 8.00
C VAL A 72 2.55 -3.42 7.96
N HIS A 73 2.15 -3.82 6.76
CA HIS A 73 1.21 -4.92 6.56
C HIS A 73 1.68 -5.87 5.46
N LEU A 74 1.45 -7.17 5.68
CA LEU A 74 1.61 -8.26 4.71
C LEU A 74 0.26 -8.63 4.10
N SER A 75 0.05 -8.20 2.86
CA SER A 75 -1.05 -8.63 2.01
C SER A 75 -0.64 -9.90 1.26
N ALA A 76 -1.11 -11.04 1.77
CA ALA A 76 -0.85 -12.38 1.25
C ALA A 76 -2.02 -13.32 1.58
N LYS A 77 -2.11 -14.51 0.97
CA LYS A 77 -3.13 -15.51 1.38
C LYS A 77 -2.98 -15.93 2.85
N ASP A 78 -1.75 -16.20 3.27
CA ASP A 78 -1.43 -16.67 4.62
C ASP A 78 -0.65 -15.62 5.44
N PRO A 79 -0.74 -15.65 6.79
CA PRO A 79 0.15 -14.87 7.65
C PRO A 79 1.63 -15.21 7.43
N ALA A 80 2.53 -14.39 7.97
CA ALA A 80 3.96 -14.63 7.88
C ALA A 80 4.32 -15.98 8.54
N ALA A 81 4.95 -16.89 7.79
CA ALA A 81 5.39 -18.18 8.35
C ALA A 81 6.56 -18.02 9.33
N GLU A 82 7.37 -16.98 9.15
CA GLU A 82 8.54 -16.64 9.96
C GLU A 82 8.58 -15.13 10.22
N PRO A 83 9.37 -14.64 11.20
CA PRO A 83 9.56 -13.21 11.38
C PRO A 83 10.17 -12.55 10.13
N ILE A 84 9.60 -11.43 9.71
CA ILE A 84 10.08 -10.61 8.57
C ILE A 84 10.45 -9.23 9.09
N ASN A 85 11.69 -8.81 8.89
CA ASN A 85 12.10 -7.45 9.16
C ASN A 85 11.91 -6.61 7.90
N VAL A 86 11.01 -5.63 7.99
CA VAL A 86 10.74 -4.66 6.94
C VAL A 86 11.54 -3.40 7.25
N SER A 87 12.45 -3.01 6.37
CA SER A 87 13.26 -1.81 6.52
C SER A 87 12.53 -0.60 5.93
N LEU A 88 12.54 0.51 6.67
CA LEU A 88 11.98 1.79 6.28
C LEU A 88 13.04 2.88 6.38
N ALA A 89 13.04 3.80 5.43
CA ALA A 89 13.93 4.96 5.45
C ALA A 89 13.22 6.20 4.93
N VAL A 90 13.71 7.37 5.34
CA VAL A 90 13.31 8.63 4.72
C VAL A 90 14.04 8.75 3.38
N ASP A 91 13.29 8.95 2.31
CA ASP A 91 13.85 9.07 0.96
C ASP A 91 14.84 10.23 0.89
N ALA A 92 15.98 10.00 0.25
CA ALA A 92 17.01 11.03 0.08
C ALA A 92 16.65 12.05 -1.01
N ASP A 93 15.93 11.63 -2.05
CA ASP A 93 15.55 12.50 -3.17
C ASP A 93 14.25 13.27 -2.94
N GLU A 94 14.04 14.34 -3.72
CA GLU A 94 12.87 15.23 -3.63
C GLU A 94 11.72 14.82 -4.55
N THR A 95 11.78 13.68 -5.24
CA THR A 95 10.84 13.32 -6.31
C THR A 95 9.42 13.20 -5.76
N LYS A 96 9.23 12.48 -4.66
CA LYS A 96 7.90 12.28 -4.06
C LYS A 96 7.33 13.58 -3.49
N ILE A 97 8.18 14.42 -2.91
CA ILE A 97 7.80 15.74 -2.39
C ILE A 97 7.37 16.66 -3.54
N THR A 98 8.16 16.69 -4.62
CA THR A 98 7.90 17.49 -5.83
C THR A 98 6.58 17.06 -6.48
N ASN A 99 6.39 15.75 -6.68
CA ASN A 99 5.15 15.20 -7.24
C ASN A 99 3.93 15.59 -6.40
N TYR A 100 4.02 15.48 -5.07
CA TYR A 100 2.94 15.91 -4.19
C TYR A 100 2.69 17.42 -4.28
N ASN A 101 3.73 18.25 -4.22
CA ASN A 101 3.62 19.71 -4.31
C ASN A 101 3.09 20.21 -5.67
N ASN A 102 3.28 19.46 -6.75
CA ASN A 102 2.72 19.77 -8.07
C ASN A 102 1.19 19.63 -8.10
N THR A 103 0.59 18.90 -7.15
CA THR A 103 -0.86 18.82 -6.98
C THR A 103 -1.44 20.00 -6.19
N LEU A 104 -0.59 20.88 -5.64
CA LEU A 104 -0.98 21.94 -4.73
C LEU A 104 -0.72 23.34 -5.33
N ALA A 105 -1.52 24.31 -4.89
CA ALA A 105 -1.22 25.72 -5.09
C ALA A 105 0.10 26.10 -4.39
N ALA A 106 0.84 27.06 -4.95
CA ALA A 106 2.17 27.43 -4.48
C ALA A 106 2.22 27.78 -2.98
N ALA A 107 1.23 28.51 -2.46
CA ALA A 107 1.14 28.91 -1.05
C ALA A 107 0.87 27.75 -0.08
N SER A 108 0.47 26.58 -0.57
CA SER A 108 0.14 25.39 0.22
C SER A 108 1.23 24.32 0.18
N ARG A 109 2.33 24.57 -0.53
CA ARG A 109 3.41 23.60 -0.73
C ARG A 109 4.16 23.31 0.57
N TYR A 110 4.67 22.09 0.65
CA TYR A 110 5.45 21.60 1.76
C TYR A 110 6.93 21.63 1.42
N THR A 111 7.77 21.84 2.43
CA THR A 111 9.23 21.72 2.32
C THR A 111 9.69 20.46 3.02
N ARG A 112 10.81 19.86 2.61
CA ARG A 112 11.39 18.73 3.33
C ARG A 112 11.59 19.10 4.80
N MET A 113 11.13 18.24 5.71
CA MET A 113 11.41 18.44 7.13
C MET A 113 12.92 18.35 7.39
N PRO A 114 13.54 19.33 8.06
CA PRO A 114 14.91 19.22 8.54
C PRO A 114 15.10 17.98 9.42
N ALA A 115 16.25 17.31 9.31
CA ALA A 115 16.54 16.10 10.09
C ALA A 115 16.45 16.32 11.62
N ALA A 116 16.73 17.53 12.11
CA ALA A 116 16.58 17.89 13.52
C ALA A 116 15.09 17.91 13.98
N GLY A 117 14.15 17.99 13.05
CA GLY A 117 12.70 18.03 13.28
C GLY A 117 12.06 16.67 13.58
N TYR A 118 12.79 15.57 13.37
CA TYR A 118 12.23 14.24 13.58
C TYR A 118 13.27 13.17 13.97
N THR A 119 12.79 11.99 14.32
CA THR A 119 13.59 10.77 14.46
C THR A 119 12.78 9.58 13.97
N LEU A 120 13.33 8.81 13.02
CA LEU A 120 12.79 7.51 12.66
C LEU A 120 13.31 6.50 13.69
N ASN A 121 12.43 5.98 14.54
CA ASN A 121 12.81 5.04 15.59
C ASN A 121 12.96 3.65 14.96
N SER A 122 14.06 2.96 15.24
CA SER A 122 14.49 1.66 14.65
C SER A 122 14.71 1.61 13.13
N GLY A 123 13.90 2.30 12.32
CA GLY A 123 13.88 2.13 10.86
C GLY A 123 13.45 0.74 10.41
N THR A 124 12.92 -0.08 11.33
CA THR A 124 12.57 -1.48 11.07
C THR A 124 11.25 -1.80 11.75
N ALA A 125 10.33 -2.41 11.00
CA ALA A 125 9.11 -3.01 11.52
C ALA A 125 9.18 -4.54 11.35
N THR A 126 9.05 -5.29 12.45
CA THR A 126 9.13 -6.76 12.40
C THR A 126 7.72 -7.36 12.41
N ILE A 127 7.33 -7.99 11.30
CA ILE A 127 6.11 -8.81 11.24
C ILE A 127 6.44 -10.15 11.87
N ALA A 128 5.83 -10.46 13.02
CA ALA A 128 6.07 -11.72 13.71
C ALA A 128 5.50 -12.92 12.93
N SER A 129 6.04 -14.12 13.19
CA SER A 129 5.44 -15.37 12.71
C SER A 129 3.99 -15.47 13.19
N GLY A 130 3.09 -15.91 12.30
CA GLY A 130 1.64 -15.96 12.52
C GLY A 130 0.94 -14.60 12.42
N SER A 131 1.66 -13.49 12.21
CA SER A 131 1.10 -12.14 12.06
C SER A 131 1.11 -11.66 10.60
N ARG A 132 0.35 -10.59 10.35
CA ARG A 132 0.42 -9.80 9.12
C ARG A 132 0.85 -8.35 9.38
N ASP A 133 0.82 -7.94 10.63
CA ASP A 133 0.94 -6.55 11.02
C ASP A 133 2.18 -6.33 11.87
N ALA A 134 2.80 -5.19 11.62
CA ALA A 134 3.89 -4.62 12.40
C ALA A 134 3.78 -3.09 12.37
N SER A 135 4.64 -2.43 13.13
CA SER A 135 4.78 -0.98 13.01
C SER A 135 6.18 -0.52 13.36
N THR A 136 6.53 0.66 12.84
CA THR A 136 7.63 1.48 13.33
C THR A 136 7.09 2.83 13.76
N THR A 137 7.91 3.72 14.30
CA THR A 137 7.46 5.04 14.74
C THR A 137 8.38 6.15 14.27
N VAL A 138 7.77 7.32 14.02
CA VAL A 138 8.47 8.58 13.74
C VAL A 138 8.15 9.56 14.84
N THR A 139 9.15 10.00 15.59
CA THR A 139 9.00 11.05 16.60
C THR A 139 9.19 12.42 15.93
N ILE A 140 8.17 13.27 16.00
CA ILE A 140 8.22 14.68 15.59
C ILE A 140 8.68 15.54 16.76
N LYS A 141 9.53 16.52 16.47
CA LYS A 141 10.10 17.47 17.44
C LYS A 141 9.70 18.90 17.05
N PRO A 142 8.49 19.36 17.40
CA PRO A 142 8.00 20.67 16.98
C PRO A 142 8.91 21.83 17.40
N GLY A 143 9.48 21.75 18.61
CA GLY A 143 10.34 22.81 19.17
C GLY A 143 11.66 23.05 18.43
N SER A 144 12.11 22.15 17.55
CA SER A 144 13.32 22.34 16.73
C SER A 144 13.03 22.92 15.34
N LEU A 145 11.77 23.26 15.04
CA LEU A 145 11.32 23.74 13.73
C LEU A 145 10.77 25.16 13.82
N SER A 146 10.93 25.96 12.75
CA SER A 146 10.17 27.20 12.58
C SER A 146 8.74 26.89 12.12
N ALA A 147 7.82 27.85 12.29
CA ALA A 147 6.46 27.71 11.77
C ALA A 147 6.48 27.52 10.25
N GLY A 148 5.70 26.57 9.74
CA GLY A 148 5.76 26.18 8.34
C GLY A 148 5.07 24.85 8.03
N ARG A 149 5.14 24.44 6.76
CA ARG A 149 4.59 23.18 6.25
C ARG A 149 5.74 22.27 5.85
N TYR A 150 5.84 21.13 6.51
CA TYR A 150 6.93 20.17 6.34
C TYR A 150 6.44 18.80 5.89
N ILE A 151 7.26 18.09 5.14
CA ILE A 151 6.97 16.74 4.66
C ILE A 151 8.14 15.80 4.93
N ILE A 152 7.82 14.58 5.38
CA ILE A 152 8.76 13.47 5.51
C ILE A 152 8.33 12.36 4.54
N PRO A 153 9.08 12.10 3.46
CA PRO A 153 8.82 10.99 2.55
C PRO A 153 9.43 9.70 3.12
N LEU A 154 8.61 8.82 3.66
CA LEU A 154 9.05 7.56 4.26
C LEU A 154 8.71 6.39 3.33
N SER A 155 9.70 5.58 2.94
CA SER A 155 9.51 4.42 2.08
C SER A 155 9.95 3.13 2.76
N ILE A 156 9.32 2.02 2.38
CA ILE A 156 9.87 0.68 2.59
C ILE A 156 11.02 0.51 1.60
N THR A 157 12.21 0.19 2.11
CA THR A 157 13.42 0.03 1.30
C THR A 157 13.77 -1.42 1.02
N GLY A 158 13.22 -2.36 1.80
CA GLY A 158 13.51 -3.77 1.64
C GLY A 158 12.86 -4.65 2.70
N THR A 159 12.99 -5.95 2.48
CA THR A 159 12.76 -7.01 3.46
C THR A 159 14.02 -7.84 3.61
N ASP A 160 14.27 -8.40 4.79
CA ASP A 160 15.37 -9.34 5.02
C ASP A 160 15.12 -10.74 4.44
N LYS A 161 13.89 -11.01 4.01
CA LYS A 161 13.46 -12.27 3.37
C LYS A 161 13.22 -12.09 1.88
N GLN A 162 13.46 -13.15 1.10
CA GLN A 162 13.14 -13.22 -0.33
C GLN A 162 11.67 -13.61 -0.56
N GLY A 163 11.17 -13.37 -1.78
CA GLY A 163 9.79 -13.74 -2.17
C GLY A 163 8.71 -12.77 -1.70
N TYR A 164 9.10 -11.64 -1.09
CA TYR A 164 8.21 -10.54 -0.75
C TYR A 164 8.40 -9.39 -1.72
N THR A 165 7.30 -8.82 -2.19
CA THR A 165 7.32 -7.66 -3.10
C THR A 165 6.84 -6.43 -2.35
N ILE A 166 7.53 -5.31 -2.50
CA ILE A 166 7.07 -4.04 -1.95
C ILE A 166 5.98 -3.49 -2.88
N SER A 167 4.87 -3.05 -2.31
CA SER A 167 3.78 -2.44 -3.08
C SER A 167 4.27 -1.20 -3.86
N GLY A 168 3.98 -1.13 -5.16
CA GLY A 168 4.39 0.01 -5.98
C GLY A 168 3.69 1.33 -5.61
N ASN A 169 2.44 1.28 -5.13
CA ASN A 169 1.66 2.45 -4.75
C ASN A 169 1.58 2.66 -3.23
N GLN A 170 1.71 1.61 -2.42
CA GLN A 170 1.64 1.68 -0.95
C GLN A 170 2.98 1.34 -0.29
N GLY A 171 4.08 1.32 -1.06
CA GLY A 171 5.44 1.13 -0.55
C GLY A 171 6.00 2.37 0.16
N TYR A 172 5.25 3.47 0.21
CA TYR A 172 5.68 4.71 0.85
C TYR A 172 4.52 5.47 1.49
N ARG A 173 4.87 6.40 2.38
CA ARG A 173 3.98 7.37 2.98
C ARG A 173 4.60 8.76 3.08
N LEU A 174 3.79 9.77 2.82
CA LEU A 174 4.14 11.18 3.02
C LEU A 174 3.55 11.67 4.35
N LEU A 175 4.42 11.95 5.32
CA LEU A 175 4.01 12.52 6.60
C LEU A 175 4.00 14.05 6.46
N LEU A 176 2.82 14.65 6.39
CA LEU A 176 2.60 16.08 6.31
C LEU A 176 2.52 16.64 7.73
N VAL A 177 3.33 17.64 8.02
CA VAL A 177 3.43 18.24 9.35
C VAL A 177 3.34 19.76 9.22
N ILE A 178 2.36 20.36 9.88
CA ILE A 178 2.22 21.81 9.96
C ILE A 178 2.69 22.25 11.34
N ILE A 179 3.66 23.16 11.40
CA ILE A 179 4.12 23.79 12.63
C ILE A 179 3.51 25.18 12.72
N THR A 180 2.79 25.44 13.80
CA THR A 180 2.28 26.77 14.14
C THR A 180 3.15 27.42 15.22
N ASN A 181 3.06 28.74 15.36
CA ASN A 181 3.69 29.45 16.48
C ASN A 181 3.12 29.00 17.83
#